data_AF-A0A1V6JBM3-F1
#
_entry.id   AF-A0A1V6JBM3-F1
#
_cell.length_a   1.000
_cell.length_b   1.000
_cell.length_c   1.000
_cell.angle_alpha   90.00
_cell.angle_beta   90.00
_cell.angle_gamma   90.00
#
_symmetry.space_group_name_H-M   'P 1'
#
loop_
_entity.id
_entity.type
_entity.pdbx_description
1 polymer ?
#
loop_
_entity_poly.entity_id
_entity_poly.type
_entity_poly.pdbx_seq_one_letter_code
_entity_poly.pdbx_strand_id
1 'polypeptide(L)'
;MARLREFVGAGDDDCVAIVAASRERAGCAAEQVMIRADMALAGVPEETRKMLEEGSSAYMRPLPGAARMYPETDVFPIALSGALWEGIRVPELLTDRAERFVREFGLDGALARQVAFSERLPLFERAVAAGVRPTLAARTLLATCRELARGGVAIDRVSEDDILALLSAVEAGRAAKEAIPDLLAELARTADESAGTPRERVDAAIAKMAPAVSQADVESIVRRIVAEREAFAREKGMGALGPLMGVVMQELRGSVDGKVVSETLRRELKRLLS
;
A
#
# COMPACT_ATOMS: atom_id res chain seq x y z
N MET A 1 8.20 59.56 -5.09
CA MET A 1 7.74 59.13 -6.43
C MET A 1 7.86 60.24 -7.47
N ALA A 2 7.21 61.41 -7.32
CA ALA A 2 7.31 62.51 -8.29
C ALA A 2 8.77 62.92 -8.62
N ARG A 3 9.60 63.17 -7.60
CA ARG A 3 11.03 63.49 -7.79
C ARG A 3 11.85 62.40 -8.47
N LEU A 4 11.48 61.14 -8.28
CA LEU A 4 12.18 60.02 -8.92
C LEU A 4 11.82 59.96 -10.41
N ARG A 5 10.52 60.06 -10.73
CA ARG A 5 10.02 60.10 -12.12
C ARG A 5 10.63 61.28 -12.87
N GLU A 6 10.65 62.46 -12.27
CA GLU A 6 11.31 63.65 -12.81
C GLU A 6 12.81 63.42 -13.07
N PHE A 7 13.53 62.81 -12.13
CA PHE A 7 14.96 62.54 -12.26
C PHE A 7 15.30 61.57 -13.40
N VAL A 8 14.46 60.55 -13.62
CA VAL A 8 14.68 59.56 -14.70
C VAL A 8 13.94 59.89 -16.00
N GLY A 9 13.18 61.00 -16.02
CA GLY A 9 12.38 61.42 -17.19
C GLY A 9 11.19 60.52 -17.53
N ALA A 10 10.61 59.82 -16.55
CA ALA A 10 9.46 58.93 -16.76
C ALA A 10 8.14 59.71 -16.75
N GLY A 11 7.27 59.44 -17.74
CA GLY A 11 5.91 59.98 -17.83
C GLY A 11 4.95 59.36 -16.82
N ASP A 12 3.65 59.68 -16.93
CA ASP A 12 2.63 59.18 -15.99
C ASP A 12 2.30 57.70 -16.19
N ASP A 13 2.32 57.21 -17.44
CA ASP A 13 2.03 55.81 -17.79
C ASP A 13 3.25 54.87 -17.67
N ASP A 14 4.42 55.42 -17.38
CA ASP A 14 5.66 54.64 -17.24
C ASP A 14 5.79 54.01 -15.85
N CYS A 15 6.51 52.90 -15.77
CA CYS A 15 6.93 52.28 -14.52
C CYS A 15 8.44 52.43 -14.32
N VAL A 16 8.88 52.70 -13.09
CA VAL A 16 10.30 52.83 -12.73
C VAL A 16 10.70 51.65 -11.84
N ALA A 17 11.64 50.83 -12.32
CA ALA A 17 12.26 49.76 -11.53
C ALA A 17 13.55 50.28 -10.86
N ILE A 18 13.63 50.17 -9.53
CA ILE A 18 14.80 50.60 -8.75
C ILE A 18 15.57 49.37 -8.28
N VAL A 19 16.89 49.38 -8.46
CA VAL A 19 17.78 48.35 -7.93
C VAL A 19 18.70 48.96 -6.86
N ALA A 20 18.55 48.55 -5.62
CA ALA A 20 19.39 48.98 -4.50
C ALA A 20 20.44 47.91 -4.17
N ALA A 21 21.65 48.09 -4.70
CA ALA A 21 22.80 47.23 -4.44
C ALA A 21 24.11 48.02 -4.59
N SER A 22 25.27 47.35 -4.48
CA SER A 22 26.55 47.97 -4.87
C SER A 22 26.50 48.39 -6.35
N ARG A 23 27.26 49.42 -6.72
CA ARG A 23 27.24 49.99 -8.08
C ARG A 23 27.33 48.94 -9.19
N GLU A 24 28.26 47.99 -9.04
CA GLU A 24 28.48 46.89 -9.99
C GLU A 24 27.27 45.96 -10.08
N ARG A 25 26.73 45.50 -8.95
CA ARG A 25 25.57 44.60 -8.92
C ARG A 25 24.29 45.27 -9.42
N ALA A 26 24.10 46.53 -9.05
CA ALA A 26 22.97 47.33 -9.49
C ALA A 26 22.99 47.53 -11.02
N GLY A 27 24.17 47.78 -11.60
CA GLY A 27 24.36 47.85 -13.05
C GLY A 27 23.95 46.55 -13.75
N CYS A 28 24.54 45.42 -13.36
CA CYS A 28 24.24 44.12 -13.99
C CYS A 28 22.76 43.73 -13.85
N ALA A 29 22.15 43.96 -12.69
CA ALA A 29 20.74 43.64 -12.47
C ALA A 29 19.80 44.55 -13.28
N ALA A 30 20.11 45.85 -13.39
CA ALA A 30 19.34 46.78 -14.21
C ALA A 30 19.38 46.36 -15.69
N GLU A 31 20.54 45.94 -16.21
CA GLU A 31 20.66 45.39 -17.57
C GLU A 31 19.76 44.17 -17.80
N GLN A 32 19.73 43.22 -16.85
CA GLN A 32 18.86 42.04 -16.98
C GLN A 32 17.37 42.41 -16.91
N VAL A 33 16.99 43.38 -16.08
CA VAL A 33 15.60 43.90 -16.03
C VAL A 33 15.23 44.55 -17.35
N MET A 34 16.12 45.35 -17.95
CA MET A 34 15.88 45.96 -19.27
C MET A 34 15.72 44.90 -20.36
N ILE A 35 16.59 43.88 -20.41
CA ILE A 35 16.46 42.75 -21.35
C ILE A 35 15.12 42.05 -21.16
N ARG A 36 14.70 41.81 -19.91
CA ARG A 36 13.40 41.16 -19.63
C ARG A 36 12.22 42.05 -20.02
N ALA A 37 12.31 43.35 -19.81
CA ALA A 37 11.28 44.29 -20.21
C ALA A 37 11.12 44.32 -21.73
N ASP A 38 12.22 44.33 -22.47
CA ASP A 38 12.21 44.26 -23.95
C ASP A 38 11.58 42.95 -24.45
N MET A 39 11.96 41.81 -23.85
CA MET A 39 11.32 40.51 -24.16
C MET A 39 9.81 40.53 -23.90
N ALA A 40 9.35 41.20 -22.83
CA ALA A 40 7.93 41.29 -22.50
C ALA A 40 7.12 42.11 -23.51
N LEU A 41 7.76 43.07 -24.19
CA LEU A 41 7.14 43.81 -25.29
C LEU A 41 6.98 42.94 -26.55
N ALA A 42 7.91 42.01 -26.79
CA ALA A 42 7.85 41.06 -27.90
C ALA A 42 6.85 39.91 -27.66
N GLY A 43 6.71 39.44 -26.40
CA GLY A 43 5.74 38.40 -26.04
C GLY A 43 6.24 37.46 -24.92
N VAL A 44 5.84 36.19 -24.98
CA VAL A 44 6.27 35.17 -24.01
C VAL A 44 7.61 34.57 -24.46
N PRO A 45 8.69 34.73 -23.67
CA PRO A 45 10.02 34.23 -24.05
C PRO A 45 10.16 32.73 -23.80
N GLU A 46 11.00 32.09 -24.61
CA GLU A 46 11.38 30.69 -24.44
C GLU A 46 12.40 30.53 -23.31
N GLU A 47 12.02 29.81 -22.25
CA GLU A 47 12.85 29.69 -21.05
C GLU A 47 12.59 28.41 -20.27
N THR A 48 13.60 27.97 -19.51
CA THR A 48 13.45 26.87 -18.56
C THR A 48 12.90 27.43 -17.25
N ARG A 49 11.81 26.82 -16.77
CA ARG A 49 11.13 27.21 -15.53
C ARG A 49 11.00 26.00 -14.59
N LYS A 50 11.08 26.23 -13.29
CA LYS A 50 10.74 25.21 -12.27
C LYS A 50 9.30 25.37 -11.80
N MET A 51 8.64 24.26 -11.49
CA MET A 51 7.36 24.27 -10.79
C MET A 51 7.58 24.66 -9.32
N LEU A 52 6.68 25.49 -8.79
CA LEU A 52 6.60 25.86 -7.38
C LEU A 52 5.49 25.07 -6.69
N GLU A 53 5.51 25.01 -5.35
CA GLU A 53 4.56 24.22 -4.56
C GLU A 53 3.11 24.68 -4.78
N GLU A 54 2.91 25.97 -5.02
CA GLU A 54 1.59 26.58 -5.23
C GLU A 54 1.06 26.38 -6.67
N GLY A 55 1.77 25.61 -7.51
CA GLY A 55 1.39 25.33 -8.89
C GLY A 55 1.73 26.46 -9.89
N SER A 56 2.41 27.51 -9.43
CA SER A 56 3.03 28.51 -10.31
C SER A 56 4.43 28.05 -10.74
N SER A 57 5.11 28.83 -11.58
CA SER A 57 6.47 28.50 -12.01
C SER A 57 7.41 29.69 -11.88
N ALA A 58 8.70 29.43 -11.70
CA ALA A 58 9.74 30.45 -11.62
C ALA A 58 10.81 30.24 -12.70
N TYR A 59 11.30 31.35 -13.26
CA TYR A 59 12.42 31.35 -14.20
C TYR A 59 13.66 30.68 -13.57
N MET A 60 14.38 29.89 -14.37
CA MET A 60 15.67 29.33 -13.99
C MET A 60 16.79 29.82 -14.91
N ARG A 61 16.64 29.60 -16.21
CA ARG A 61 17.67 29.87 -17.22
C ARG A 61 17.05 29.97 -18.61
N PRO A 62 17.76 30.55 -19.59
CA PRO A 62 17.32 30.52 -20.99
C PRO A 62 17.19 29.08 -21.48
N LEU A 63 16.40 28.86 -22.52
CA LEU A 63 16.29 27.54 -23.13
C LEU A 63 17.68 27.08 -23.61
N PRO A 64 18.12 25.85 -23.29
CA PRO A 64 19.35 25.31 -23.85
C PRO A 64 19.30 25.37 -25.38
N GLY A 65 20.41 25.76 -26.02
CA GLY A 65 20.52 25.70 -27.47
C GLY A 65 20.39 24.28 -28.00
N ALA A 66 20.22 24.13 -29.32
CA ALA A 66 20.07 22.84 -29.97
C ALA A 66 21.21 21.88 -29.56
N ALA A 67 20.84 20.69 -29.08
CA ALA A 67 21.79 19.65 -28.75
C ALA A 67 22.54 19.25 -30.03
N ARG A 68 23.87 19.33 -30.00
CA ARG A 68 24.72 18.83 -31.09
C ARG A 68 24.75 17.31 -30.98
N MET A 69 23.93 16.65 -31.78
CA MET A 69 23.91 15.18 -31.85
C MET A 69 24.76 14.71 -33.02
N TYR A 70 25.60 13.72 -32.78
CA TYR A 70 26.33 12.94 -33.78
C TYR A 70 26.21 11.46 -33.40
N PRO A 71 26.31 10.53 -34.37
CA PRO A 71 26.32 9.10 -34.04
C PRO A 71 27.42 8.80 -33.03
N GLU A 72 27.08 8.05 -31.99
CA GLU A 72 28.06 7.53 -31.03
C GLU A 72 28.93 6.49 -31.74
N THR A 73 30.22 6.79 -31.91
CA THR A 73 31.15 5.96 -32.68
C THR A 73 31.72 4.82 -31.86
N ASP A 74 31.68 4.92 -30.53
CA ASP A 74 32.19 3.89 -29.62
C ASP A 74 31.21 2.71 -29.46
N VAL A 75 29.98 2.85 -29.98
CA VAL A 75 28.93 1.83 -29.90
C VAL A 75 28.52 1.37 -31.29
N PHE A 76 28.60 0.06 -31.53
CA PHE A 76 28.13 -0.52 -32.78
C PHE A 76 26.60 -0.38 -32.91
N PRO A 77 26.09 -0.12 -34.13
CA PRO A 77 24.66 -0.13 -34.39
C PRO A 77 24.02 -1.49 -34.02
N ILE A 78 22.88 -1.45 -33.33
CA ILE A 78 22.11 -2.64 -32.98
C ILE A 78 21.05 -2.88 -34.06
N ALA A 79 21.20 -3.95 -34.84
CA ALA A 79 20.21 -4.36 -35.82
C ALA A 79 19.08 -5.16 -35.14
N LEU A 80 17.85 -4.69 -35.26
CA LEU A 80 16.66 -5.40 -34.76
C LEU A 80 16.18 -6.40 -35.82
N SER A 81 16.49 -7.69 -35.62
CA SER A 81 16.01 -8.75 -36.53
C SER A 81 14.53 -9.05 -36.30
N GLY A 82 13.86 -9.62 -37.30
CA GLY A 82 12.47 -10.10 -37.16
C GLY A 82 12.33 -11.13 -36.03
N ALA A 83 13.28 -12.08 -35.94
CA ALA A 83 13.30 -13.06 -34.86
C ALA A 83 13.47 -12.43 -33.46
N LEU A 84 14.28 -11.37 -33.33
CA LEU A 84 14.41 -10.62 -32.07
C LEU A 84 13.10 -9.92 -31.74
N TRP A 85 12.49 -9.26 -32.70
CA TRP A 85 11.22 -8.55 -32.52
C TRP A 85 10.09 -9.49 -32.12
N GLU A 86 9.93 -10.61 -32.83
CA GLU A 86 8.91 -11.63 -32.57
C GLU A 86 9.16 -12.38 -31.26
N GLY A 87 10.41 -12.47 -30.81
CA GLY A 87 10.78 -13.09 -29.53
C GLY A 87 10.43 -12.24 -28.29
N ILE A 88 10.07 -10.96 -28.46
CA ILE A 88 9.71 -10.09 -27.34
C ILE A 88 8.31 -10.46 -26.83
N ARG A 89 8.26 -11.06 -25.64
CA ARG A 89 7.00 -11.31 -24.95
C ARG A 89 6.44 -10.02 -24.37
N VAL A 90 5.33 -9.54 -24.91
CA VAL A 90 4.60 -8.41 -24.33
C VAL A 90 3.90 -8.87 -23.04
N PRO A 91 4.21 -8.26 -21.88
CA PRO A 91 3.52 -8.59 -20.64
C PRO A 91 2.07 -8.09 -20.67
N GLU A 92 1.21 -8.77 -19.92
CA GLU A 92 -0.16 -8.33 -19.66
C GLU A 92 -0.15 -6.94 -18.98
N LEU A 93 -1.00 -6.02 -19.45
CA LEU A 93 -1.16 -4.70 -18.83
C LEU A 93 -1.78 -4.83 -17.45
N LEU A 94 -1.46 -3.91 -16.53
CA LEU A 94 -2.02 -3.93 -15.18
C LEU A 94 -3.55 -3.74 -15.17
N THR A 95 -4.09 -3.02 -16.17
CA THR A 95 -5.54 -2.86 -16.38
C THR A 95 -6.20 -4.18 -16.75
N ASP A 96 -5.64 -4.88 -17.74
CA ASP A 96 -6.17 -6.14 -18.24
C ASP A 96 -6.07 -7.22 -17.15
N ARG A 97 -4.98 -7.20 -16.37
CA ARG A 97 -4.80 -8.05 -15.20
C ARG A 97 -5.86 -7.82 -14.13
N ALA A 98 -6.21 -6.56 -13.85
CA ALA A 98 -7.26 -6.25 -12.89
C ALA A 98 -8.62 -6.80 -13.36
N GLU A 99 -8.95 -6.64 -14.65
CA GLU A 99 -10.18 -7.22 -15.24
C GLU A 99 -10.16 -8.75 -15.18
N ARG A 100 -9.02 -9.37 -15.48
CA ARG A 100 -8.80 -10.81 -15.36
C ARG A 100 -9.05 -11.28 -13.93
N PHE A 101 -8.53 -10.58 -12.92
CA PHE A 101 -8.72 -10.94 -11.51
C PHE A 101 -10.18 -10.82 -11.06
N VAL A 102 -10.95 -9.87 -11.58
CA VAL A 102 -12.41 -9.83 -11.34
C VAL A 102 -13.08 -11.07 -11.93
N ARG A 103 -12.77 -11.39 -13.19
CA ARG A 103 -13.41 -12.51 -13.92
C ARG A 103 -13.01 -13.88 -13.38
N GLU A 104 -11.73 -14.11 -13.13
CA GLU A 104 -11.17 -15.43 -12.78
C GLU A 104 -11.19 -15.68 -11.28
N PHE A 105 -10.98 -14.64 -10.47
CA PHE A 105 -10.86 -14.78 -9.02
C PHE A 105 -12.06 -14.23 -8.24
N GLY A 106 -13.03 -13.61 -8.93
CA GLY A 106 -14.22 -13.03 -8.29
C GLY A 106 -13.89 -11.91 -7.31
N LEU A 107 -12.74 -11.24 -7.49
CA LEU A 107 -12.36 -10.11 -6.64
C LEU A 107 -13.24 -8.90 -6.94
N ASP A 108 -13.51 -8.09 -5.92
CA ASP A 108 -14.09 -6.76 -6.11
C ASP A 108 -13.17 -5.91 -7.01
N GLY A 109 -13.76 -5.05 -7.85
CA GLY A 109 -13.00 -4.26 -8.83
C GLY A 109 -11.94 -3.35 -8.21
N ALA A 110 -12.22 -2.77 -7.03
CA ALA A 110 -11.24 -1.94 -6.33
C ALA A 110 -10.10 -2.80 -5.78
N LEU A 111 -10.41 -3.96 -5.19
CA LEU A 111 -9.40 -4.88 -4.67
C LEU A 111 -8.54 -5.48 -5.79
N ALA A 112 -9.16 -5.90 -6.90
CA ALA A 112 -8.46 -6.42 -8.07
C ALA A 112 -7.46 -5.40 -8.64
N ARG A 113 -7.90 -4.13 -8.78
CA ARG A 113 -7.02 -3.03 -9.19
C ARG A 113 -5.89 -2.81 -8.18
N GLN A 114 -6.18 -2.81 -6.87
CA GLN A 114 -5.13 -2.64 -5.87
C GLN A 114 -4.09 -3.75 -5.93
N VAL A 115 -4.50 -5.01 -6.13
CA VAL A 115 -3.57 -6.14 -6.28
C VAL A 115 -2.74 -6.01 -7.56
N ALA A 116 -3.38 -5.71 -8.71
CA ALA A 116 -2.69 -5.61 -9.98
C ALA A 116 -1.61 -4.51 -9.99
N PHE A 117 -1.84 -3.40 -9.28
CA PHE A 117 -0.89 -2.28 -9.16
C PHE A 117 0.04 -2.40 -7.94
N SER A 118 -0.01 -3.50 -7.20
CA SER A 118 0.82 -3.71 -6.01
C SER A 118 2.19 -4.27 -6.36
N GLU A 119 3.21 -3.83 -5.63
CA GLU A 119 4.52 -4.48 -5.61
C GLU A 119 4.45 -5.93 -5.10
N ARG A 120 3.40 -6.27 -4.32
CA ARG A 120 3.16 -7.63 -3.79
C ARG A 120 2.46 -8.55 -4.77
N LEU A 121 2.26 -8.13 -6.02
CA LEU A 121 1.60 -8.94 -7.04
C LEU A 121 2.25 -10.33 -7.22
N PRO A 122 3.59 -10.47 -7.34
CA PRO A 122 4.20 -11.79 -7.51
C PRO A 122 3.87 -12.75 -6.35
N LEU A 123 3.87 -12.24 -5.11
CA LEU A 123 3.50 -13.03 -3.94
C LEU A 123 2.02 -13.41 -3.93
N PHE A 124 1.14 -12.50 -4.36
CA PHE A 124 -0.28 -12.81 -4.53
C PHE A 124 -0.49 -13.94 -5.54
N GLU A 125 0.13 -13.87 -6.72
CA GLU A 125 -0.01 -14.92 -7.74
C GLU A 125 0.56 -16.27 -7.25
N ARG A 126 1.68 -16.25 -6.51
CA ARG A 126 2.23 -17.44 -5.86
C ARG A 126 1.27 -18.03 -4.82
N ALA A 127 0.60 -17.20 -4.03
CA ALA A 127 -0.38 -17.65 -3.04
C ALA A 127 -1.60 -18.29 -3.70
N VAL A 128 -2.14 -17.68 -4.75
CA VAL A 128 -3.27 -18.23 -5.51
C VAL A 128 -2.87 -19.55 -6.21
N ALA A 129 -1.66 -19.61 -6.79
CA ALA A 129 -1.13 -20.83 -7.38
C ALA A 129 -0.92 -21.96 -6.35
N ALA A 130 -0.61 -21.61 -5.10
CA ALA A 130 -0.53 -22.55 -3.98
C ALA A 130 -1.91 -23.00 -3.43
N GLY A 131 -3.02 -22.52 -4.02
CA GLY A 131 -4.38 -22.89 -3.64
C GLY A 131 -5.03 -21.99 -2.59
N VAL A 132 -4.36 -20.90 -2.17
CA VAL A 132 -4.94 -19.93 -1.23
C VAL A 132 -6.07 -19.16 -1.91
N ARG A 133 -7.19 -18.97 -1.21
CA ARG A 133 -8.30 -18.17 -1.76
C ARG A 133 -7.84 -16.73 -2.10
N PRO A 134 -8.11 -16.23 -3.31
CA PRO A 134 -7.66 -14.90 -3.75
C PRO A 134 -8.03 -13.77 -2.80
N THR A 135 -9.26 -13.76 -2.27
CA THR A 135 -9.71 -12.74 -1.33
C THR A 135 -8.92 -12.73 -0.03
N LEU A 136 -8.53 -13.91 0.47
CA LEU A 136 -7.72 -14.04 1.67
C LEU A 136 -6.31 -13.51 1.42
N ALA A 137 -5.67 -13.98 0.34
CA ALA A 137 -4.34 -13.53 -0.05
C ALA A 137 -4.28 -12.01 -0.25
N ALA A 138 -5.20 -11.46 -1.04
CA ALA A 138 -5.26 -10.02 -1.33
C ALA A 138 -5.44 -9.19 -0.05
N ARG A 139 -6.38 -9.58 0.82
CA ARG A 139 -6.63 -8.85 2.08
C ARG A 139 -5.46 -8.92 3.04
N THR A 140 -4.83 -10.08 3.20
CA THR A 140 -3.67 -10.23 4.08
C THR A 140 -2.51 -9.37 3.59
N LEU A 141 -2.18 -9.43 2.30
CA LEU A 141 -1.04 -8.72 1.72
C LEU A 141 -1.22 -7.19 1.68
N LEU A 142 -2.43 -6.72 1.35
CA LEU A 142 -2.68 -5.28 1.11
C LEU A 142 -3.22 -4.52 2.33
N ALA A 143 -3.97 -5.21 3.19
CA ALA A 143 -4.56 -4.61 4.39
C ALA A 143 -3.80 -5.05 5.64
N THR A 144 -3.82 -6.35 5.99
CA THR A 144 -3.28 -6.82 7.29
C THR A 144 -1.81 -6.51 7.47
N CYS A 145 -0.96 -6.80 6.48
CA CYS A 145 0.48 -6.48 6.55
C CYS A 145 0.72 -4.96 6.76
N ARG A 146 -0.07 -4.11 6.09
CA ARG A 146 0.04 -2.66 6.19
C ARG A 146 -0.49 -2.13 7.53
N GLU A 147 -1.56 -2.70 8.04
CA GLU A 147 -2.13 -2.38 9.36
C GLU A 147 -1.13 -2.72 10.47
N LEU A 148 -0.51 -3.90 10.42
CA LEU A 148 0.52 -4.33 11.37
C LEU A 148 1.76 -3.42 11.31
N ALA A 149 2.23 -3.07 10.11
CA ALA A 149 3.35 -2.15 9.94
C ALA A 149 3.07 -0.77 10.57
N ARG A 150 1.85 -0.24 10.40
CA ARG A 150 1.42 1.01 11.07
C ARG A 150 1.32 0.85 12.59
N GLY A 151 1.01 -0.35 13.07
CA GLY A 151 0.99 -0.71 14.49
C GLY A 151 2.38 -0.95 15.10
N GLY A 152 3.47 -0.74 14.35
CA GLY A 152 4.84 -0.89 14.84
C GLY A 152 5.40 -2.31 14.74
N VAL A 153 4.71 -3.24 14.07
CA VAL A 153 5.22 -4.58 13.79
C VAL A 153 6.17 -4.53 12.60
N ALA A 154 7.37 -5.10 12.75
CA ALA A 154 8.40 -5.17 11.71
C ALA A 154 8.08 -6.22 10.63
N ILE A 155 6.99 -6.02 9.88
CA ILE A 155 6.52 -6.93 8.83
C ILE A 155 7.53 -7.09 7.70
N ASP A 156 8.38 -6.09 7.49
CA ASP A 156 9.52 -6.14 6.58
C ASP A 156 10.52 -7.26 6.89
N ARG A 157 10.57 -7.73 8.14
CA ARG A 157 11.40 -8.88 8.55
C ARG A 157 10.79 -10.23 8.21
N VAL A 158 9.48 -10.29 7.93
CA VAL A 158 8.81 -11.55 7.57
C VAL A 158 9.07 -11.85 6.11
N SER A 159 9.71 -12.99 5.83
CA SER A 159 10.00 -13.37 4.45
C SER A 159 8.72 -13.66 3.66
N GLU A 160 8.76 -13.45 2.35
CA GLU A 160 7.62 -13.78 1.49
C GLU A 160 7.23 -15.26 1.54
N ASP A 161 8.22 -16.13 1.75
CA ASP A 161 8.00 -17.57 1.89
C ASP A 161 7.30 -17.93 3.21
N ASP A 162 7.56 -17.18 4.29
CA ASP A 162 6.83 -17.35 5.56
C ASP A 162 5.37 -16.92 5.43
N ILE A 163 5.13 -15.79 4.75
CA ILE A 163 3.76 -15.32 4.47
C ILE A 163 3.02 -16.35 3.62
N LEU A 164 3.67 -16.91 2.59
CA LEU A 164 3.09 -17.96 1.75
C LEU A 164 2.78 -19.24 2.54
N ALA A 165 3.70 -19.66 3.41
CA ALA A 165 3.53 -20.82 4.27
C ALA A 165 2.38 -20.62 5.28
N LEU A 166 2.26 -19.41 5.86
CA LEU A 166 1.17 -19.03 6.75
C LEU A 166 -0.18 -19.08 6.04
N LEU A 167 -0.29 -18.44 4.87
CA LEU A 167 -1.52 -18.45 4.09
C LEU A 167 -1.93 -19.87 3.70
N SER A 168 -0.96 -20.71 3.33
CA SER A 168 -1.20 -22.13 3.03
C SER A 168 -1.64 -22.92 4.27
N ALA A 169 -1.11 -22.60 5.46
CA ALA A 169 -1.51 -23.21 6.73
C ALA A 169 -2.96 -22.89 7.08
N VAL A 170 -3.37 -21.63 6.89
CA VAL A 170 -4.75 -21.19 7.12
C VAL A 170 -5.71 -21.85 6.13
N GLU A 171 -5.35 -21.92 4.85
CA GLU A 171 -6.21 -22.57 3.85
C GLU A 171 -6.35 -24.08 4.11
N ALA A 172 -5.30 -24.73 4.63
CA ALA A 172 -5.34 -26.13 5.07
C ALA A 172 -6.10 -26.35 6.40
N GLY A 173 -6.66 -25.30 7.02
CA GLY A 173 -7.41 -25.38 8.27
C GLY A 173 -6.55 -25.61 9.52
N ARG A 174 -5.22 -25.45 9.42
CA ARG A 174 -4.29 -25.60 10.56
C ARG A 174 -4.28 -24.39 11.50
N ALA A 175 -4.74 -23.24 11.01
CA ALA A 175 -4.95 -22.02 11.78
C ALA A 175 -6.21 -21.31 11.27
N ALA A 176 -6.90 -20.56 12.13
CA ALA A 176 -8.02 -19.74 11.67
C ALA A 176 -7.52 -18.48 10.95
N LYS A 177 -8.33 -17.96 10.03
CA LYS A 177 -8.06 -16.69 9.33
C LYS A 177 -7.94 -15.51 10.29
N GLU A 178 -8.61 -15.55 11.44
CA GLU A 178 -8.56 -14.52 12.48
C GLU A 178 -7.20 -14.49 13.20
N ALA A 179 -6.43 -15.59 13.20
CA ALA A 179 -5.12 -15.66 13.82
C ALA A 179 -4.00 -15.07 12.94
N ILE A 180 -4.27 -14.74 11.67
CA ILE A 180 -3.26 -14.21 10.74
C ILE A 180 -2.51 -13.00 11.31
N PRO A 181 -3.17 -11.97 11.87
CA PRO A 181 -2.45 -10.79 12.36
C PRO A 181 -1.47 -11.12 13.49
N ASP A 182 -1.92 -11.97 14.41
CA ASP A 182 -1.14 -12.41 15.57
C ASP A 182 0.04 -13.30 15.16
N LEU A 183 -0.19 -14.25 14.24
CA LEU A 183 0.86 -15.11 13.69
C LEU A 183 1.89 -14.32 12.89
N LEU A 184 1.48 -13.33 12.10
CA LEU A 184 2.41 -12.43 11.40
C LEU A 184 3.23 -11.60 12.37
N ALA A 185 2.64 -11.11 13.46
CA ALA A 185 3.36 -10.37 14.49
C ALA A 185 4.37 -11.25 15.24
N GLU A 186 4.05 -12.51 15.49
CA GLU A 186 4.98 -13.47 16.08
C GLU A 186 6.13 -13.79 15.12
N LEU A 187 5.84 -14.10 13.86
CA LEU A 187 6.86 -14.36 12.83
C LEU A 187 7.80 -13.15 12.66
N ALA A 188 7.26 -11.92 12.73
CA ALA A 188 8.08 -10.71 12.68
C ALA A 188 9.00 -10.58 13.89
N ARG A 189 8.55 -11.02 15.08
CA ARG A 189 9.33 -10.96 16.32
C ARG A 189 10.44 -12.01 16.34
N THR A 190 10.17 -13.21 15.83
CA THR A 190 11.10 -14.33 15.86
C THR A 190 11.93 -14.47 14.58
N ALA A 191 11.80 -13.54 13.63
CA ALA A 191 12.46 -13.59 12.32
C ALA A 191 13.98 -13.86 12.41
N ASP A 192 14.65 -13.26 13.40
CA ASP A 192 16.11 -13.37 13.60
C ASP A 192 16.54 -14.67 14.33
N GLU A 193 15.63 -15.27 15.10
CA GLU A 193 15.90 -16.43 15.96
C GLU A 193 15.46 -17.75 15.31
N SER A 194 14.60 -17.67 14.30
CA SER A 194 13.90 -18.82 13.75
C SER A 194 14.71 -19.51 12.64
N ALA A 195 15.59 -20.43 13.04
CA ALA A 195 16.19 -21.39 12.12
C ALA A 195 15.15 -22.43 11.65
N GLY A 196 15.20 -22.81 10.37
CA GLY A 196 14.31 -23.83 9.79
C GLY A 196 13.70 -23.41 8.46
N THR A 197 12.86 -24.29 7.92
CA THR A 197 12.05 -24.01 6.73
C THR A 197 10.89 -23.05 7.09
N PRO A 198 10.35 -22.29 6.12
CA PRO A 198 9.19 -21.43 6.36
C PRO A 198 8.00 -22.15 7.02
N ARG A 199 7.79 -23.41 6.64
CA ARG A 199 6.75 -24.26 7.23
C ARG A 199 6.99 -24.53 8.71
N GLU A 200 8.21 -24.88 9.11
CA GLU A 200 8.54 -25.15 10.51
C GLU A 200 8.38 -23.90 11.38
N ARG A 201 8.78 -22.73 10.86
CA ARG A 201 8.57 -21.45 11.56
C ARG A 201 7.11 -21.14 11.80
N VAL A 202 6.28 -21.32 10.77
CA VAL A 202 4.82 -21.15 10.88
C VAL A 202 4.23 -22.15 11.85
N ASP A 203 4.64 -23.42 11.79
CA ASP A 203 4.14 -24.47 12.68
C ASP A 203 4.51 -24.19 14.15
N ALA A 204 5.72 -23.67 14.40
CA ALA A 204 6.14 -23.23 15.73
C ALA A 204 5.34 -22.02 16.23
N ALA A 205 5.08 -21.03 15.37
CA ALA A 205 4.23 -19.88 15.70
C ALA A 205 2.79 -20.31 16.03
N ILE A 206 2.22 -21.23 15.23
CA ILE A 206 0.89 -21.81 15.48
C ILE A 206 0.89 -22.54 16.83
N ALA A 207 1.85 -23.42 17.10
CA ALA A 207 1.92 -24.17 18.35
C ALA A 207 2.00 -23.26 19.59
N LYS A 208 2.66 -22.11 19.48
CA LYS A 208 2.81 -21.13 20.56
C LYS A 208 1.55 -20.29 20.78
N MET A 209 0.85 -19.92 19.70
CA MET A 209 -0.24 -18.94 19.76
C MET A 209 -1.64 -19.57 19.74
N ALA A 210 -1.79 -20.71 19.08
CA ALA A 210 -3.07 -21.39 18.85
C ALA A 210 -2.91 -22.90 19.14
N PRO A 211 -2.98 -23.33 20.41
CA PRO A 211 -3.06 -24.75 20.70
C PRO A 211 -4.29 -25.34 19.99
N ALA A 212 -4.15 -26.54 19.42
CA ALA A 212 -5.26 -27.20 18.72
C ALA A 212 -6.43 -27.41 19.69
N VAL A 213 -7.47 -26.60 19.58
CA VAL A 213 -8.69 -26.72 20.39
C VAL A 213 -9.61 -27.71 19.70
N SER A 214 -9.94 -28.81 20.37
CA SER A 214 -10.88 -29.79 19.81
C SER A 214 -12.30 -29.20 19.77
N GLN A 215 -13.16 -29.73 18.90
CA GLN A 215 -14.56 -29.27 18.83
C GLN A 215 -15.30 -29.46 20.17
N ALA A 216 -14.91 -30.45 20.98
CA ALA A 216 -15.45 -30.65 22.32
C ALA A 216 -15.02 -29.54 23.30
N ASP A 217 -13.78 -29.06 23.19
CA ASP A 217 -13.29 -27.95 24.00
C ASP A 217 -13.98 -26.64 23.62
N VAL A 218 -14.24 -26.41 22.33
CA VAL A 218 -15.03 -25.26 21.86
C VAL A 218 -16.44 -25.28 22.47
N GLU A 219 -17.12 -26.42 22.42
CA GLU A 219 -18.45 -26.55 23.03
C GLU A 219 -18.42 -26.32 24.55
N SER A 220 -17.40 -26.84 25.23
CA SER A 220 -17.22 -26.64 26.68
C SER A 220 -17.01 -25.17 27.03
N ILE A 221 -16.12 -24.47 26.32
CA ILE A 221 -15.83 -23.05 26.52
C ILE A 221 -17.07 -22.20 26.24
N VAL A 222 -17.76 -22.46 25.13
CA VAL A 222 -19.01 -21.76 24.78
C VAL A 222 -20.07 -21.96 25.86
N ARG A 223 -20.30 -23.20 26.32
CA ARG A 223 -21.27 -23.48 27.39
C ARG A 223 -20.93 -22.76 28.69
N ARG A 224 -19.64 -22.77 29.08
CA ARG A 224 -19.19 -22.08 30.28
C ARG A 224 -19.43 -20.57 30.19
N ILE A 225 -19.03 -19.93 29.09
CA ILE A 225 -19.23 -18.48 28.89
C ILE A 225 -20.73 -18.12 28.89
N VAL A 226 -21.57 -18.93 28.23
CA VAL A 226 -23.01 -18.71 28.20
C VAL A 226 -23.63 -18.87 29.60
N ALA A 227 -23.16 -19.83 30.40
CA ALA A 227 -23.61 -20.00 31.79
C ALA A 227 -23.14 -18.86 32.71
N GLU A 228 -21.87 -18.47 32.62
CA GLU A 228 -21.31 -17.34 33.39
C GLU A 228 -22.03 -16.01 33.09
N ARG A 229 -22.56 -15.86 31.87
CA ARG A 229 -23.30 -14.67 31.42
C ARG A 229 -24.77 -14.95 31.15
N GLU A 230 -25.37 -15.90 31.87
CA GLU A 230 -26.74 -16.34 31.64
C GLU A 230 -27.75 -15.18 31.76
N ALA A 231 -27.62 -14.34 32.80
CA ALA A 231 -28.52 -13.20 33.00
C ALA A 231 -28.51 -12.23 31.79
N PHE A 232 -27.33 -11.95 31.26
CA PHE A 232 -27.16 -11.12 30.06
C PHE A 232 -27.73 -11.80 28.81
N ALA A 233 -27.51 -13.12 28.66
CA ALA A 233 -28.03 -13.90 27.55
C ALA A 233 -29.57 -13.95 27.55
N ARG A 234 -30.21 -14.07 28.72
CA ARG A 234 -31.67 -14.04 28.86
C ARG A 234 -32.25 -12.64 28.62
N GLU A 235 -31.58 -11.58 29.07
CA GLU A 235 -32.02 -10.19 28.87
C GLU A 235 -31.97 -9.78 27.38
N LYS A 236 -30.88 -10.11 26.68
CA LYS A 236 -30.64 -9.72 25.29
C LYS A 236 -31.15 -10.74 24.25
N GLY A 237 -31.54 -11.93 24.68
CA GLY A 237 -31.96 -13.03 23.81
C GLY A 237 -30.93 -13.33 22.72
N MET A 238 -31.38 -13.50 21.47
CA MET A 238 -30.50 -13.73 20.32
C MET A 238 -29.57 -12.55 20.00
N GLY A 239 -29.85 -11.35 20.52
CA GLY A 239 -28.97 -10.18 20.41
C GLY A 239 -27.68 -10.30 21.22
N ALA A 240 -27.60 -11.27 22.15
CA ALA A 240 -26.38 -11.57 22.91
C ALA A 240 -25.26 -12.20 22.07
N LEU A 241 -25.56 -12.69 20.87
CA LEU A 241 -24.62 -13.44 20.02
C LEU A 241 -23.38 -12.63 19.65
N GLY A 242 -23.53 -11.35 19.28
CA GLY A 242 -22.39 -10.48 18.93
C GLY A 242 -21.45 -10.22 20.11
N PRO A 243 -21.96 -9.72 21.26
CA PRO A 243 -21.14 -9.50 22.46
C PRO A 243 -20.47 -10.77 22.99
N LEU A 244 -21.19 -11.90 23.01
CA LEU A 244 -20.63 -13.18 23.47
C LEU A 244 -19.61 -13.75 22.48
N MET A 245 -19.77 -13.52 21.17
CA MET A 245 -18.76 -13.89 20.17
C MET A 245 -17.40 -13.27 20.50
N GLY A 246 -17.35 -11.97 20.86
CA GLY A 246 -16.10 -11.31 21.20
C GLY A 246 -15.38 -11.96 22.38
N VAL A 247 -16.13 -12.37 23.41
CA VAL A 247 -15.59 -13.02 24.60
C VAL A 247 -15.06 -14.42 24.29
N VAL A 248 -15.85 -15.22 23.56
CA VAL A 248 -15.44 -16.58 23.16
C VAL A 248 -14.21 -16.53 22.25
N MET A 249 -14.18 -15.60 21.30
CA MET A 249 -13.05 -15.44 20.38
C MET A 249 -11.78 -14.97 21.09
N GLN A 250 -11.88 -14.10 22.12
CA GLN A 250 -10.75 -13.70 22.95
C GLN A 250 -10.18 -14.89 23.72
N GLU A 251 -11.04 -15.73 24.28
CA GLU A 251 -10.61 -16.90 25.06
C GLU A 251 -10.00 -17.99 24.17
N LEU A 252 -10.55 -18.20 22.97
CA LEU A 252 -10.02 -19.13 21.98
C LEU A 252 -8.80 -18.58 21.23
N ARG A 253 -8.41 -17.31 21.43
CA ARG A 253 -7.29 -16.62 20.75
C ARG A 253 -7.26 -16.84 19.23
N GLY A 254 -8.43 -16.87 18.59
CA GLY A 254 -8.53 -17.12 17.15
C GLY A 254 -8.08 -18.53 16.71
N SER A 255 -8.04 -19.51 17.60
CA SER A 255 -7.66 -20.90 17.26
C SER A 255 -8.71 -21.64 16.43
N VAL A 256 -9.93 -21.09 16.30
CA VAL A 256 -11.09 -21.72 15.68
C VAL A 256 -11.78 -20.72 14.75
N ASP A 257 -12.24 -21.17 13.57
CA ASP A 257 -12.97 -20.30 12.63
C ASP A 257 -14.21 -19.72 13.31
N GLY A 258 -14.37 -18.40 13.21
CA GLY A 258 -15.51 -17.68 13.79
C GLY A 258 -16.87 -18.21 13.33
N LYS A 259 -16.97 -18.85 12.16
CA LYS A 259 -18.18 -19.53 11.70
C LYS A 259 -18.55 -20.72 12.59
N VAL A 260 -17.58 -21.56 12.95
CA VAL A 260 -17.79 -22.72 13.84
C VAL A 260 -18.20 -22.26 15.24
N VAL A 261 -17.55 -21.20 15.73
CA VAL A 261 -17.90 -20.58 17.02
C VAL A 261 -19.31 -19.99 16.96
N SER A 262 -19.66 -19.28 15.88
CA SER A 262 -21.00 -18.72 15.65
C SER A 262 -22.09 -19.77 15.70
N GLU A 263 -21.91 -20.86 14.96
CA GLU A 263 -22.88 -21.96 14.89
C GLU A 263 -23.07 -22.62 16.25
N THR A 264 -21.97 -22.84 16.98
CA THR A 264 -21.99 -23.46 18.33
C THR A 264 -22.67 -22.54 19.36
N LEU A 265 -22.30 -21.26 19.39
CA LEU A 265 -22.87 -20.26 20.30
C LEU A 265 -24.36 -20.04 20.03
N ARG A 266 -24.76 -20.03 18.75
CA ARG A 266 -26.17 -19.91 18.35
C ARG A 266 -27.01 -21.09 18.83
N ARG A 267 -26.45 -22.31 18.78
CA ARG A 267 -27.11 -23.53 19.24
C ARG A 267 -27.30 -23.53 20.77
N GLU A 268 -26.27 -23.16 21.52
CA GLU A 268 -26.36 -23.09 22.99
C GLU A 268 -27.28 -21.97 23.47
N LEU A 269 -27.27 -20.80 22.83
CA LEU A 269 -28.22 -19.71 23.15
C LEU A 269 -29.67 -20.14 22.90
N LYS A 270 -29.95 -20.85 21.80
CA LYS A 270 -31.30 -21.40 21.55
C LYS A 270 -31.72 -22.39 22.64
N ARG A 271 -30.79 -23.21 23.13
CA ARG A 271 -31.06 -24.18 24.20
C ARG A 271 -31.36 -23.52 25.55
N LEU A 272 -30.70 -22.39 25.84
CA LEU A 272 -30.91 -21.61 27.07
C LEU A 272 -32.22 -20.80 27.06
N LEU A 273 -32.63 -20.34 25.87
CA LEU A 273 -33.81 -19.49 25.66
C LEU A 273 -35.09 -20.28 25.35
N SER A 274 -34.99 -21.61 25.15
CA SER A 274 -36.14 -22.53 25.10
C SER A 274 -36.54 -22.93 26.51
#